data_AF-A0AA46K4R4-F1
#
_entry.id   AF-A0AA46K4R4-F1
#
_cell.length_a   1.000
_cell.length_b   1.000
_cell.length_c   1.000
_cell.angle_alpha   90.00
_cell.angle_beta   90.00
_cell.angle_gamma   90.00
#
_symmetry.space_group_name_H-M   'P 1'
#
loop_
_entity.id
_entity.type
_entity.pdbx_description
1 polymer ?
#
loop_
_entity_poly.entity_id
_entity_poly.type
_entity_poly.pdbx_seq_one_letter_code
_entity_poly.pdbx_strand_id
1 'polypeptide(L)'
;MSSSCIEDLSIQDNQWYRIAHEMLGLAGIEINGSRPFDIQVKNPEFFKRVLQQGSLGLGESYMDGWWECERLDMFFQRVVSAGLEKKLPHHLKDTLRIAAARLTNLQSKKRAWIVGKEHYDLGNDLFTLMLDPYMQYSCGYWKDATTLEEAQEAKLRMICEKLQLQPGMRLLDIGCGWGGLSAYAAKHYGVSVVGVTISAEQQKLAQARCAGLDVQILLQDYRDLHQQFDRIVSVGMFEHVGPKNYRTYFNVVERNLVPHGLFLLHTIGSNKTDMNVDPWINKYIFPNGCLPSVSHIAEASEGHFVMEDWHNIGADYDRTLMAWFERFKQAWPQLAPRYSDRLERMFSYYLNACAGAFRARDLQLWQVVFSPKGVEGGIRVAR
;
A
#
# COMPACT_ATOMS: atom_id res chain seq x y z
N MET A 1 40.40 -33.09 -1.17
CA MET A 1 39.88 -31.85 -0.56
C MET A 1 38.72 -31.40 -1.44
N SER A 2 37.53 -31.31 -0.86
CA SER A 2 36.25 -31.14 -1.56
C SER A 2 36.20 -29.81 -2.33
N SER A 3 35.66 -29.83 -3.56
CA SER A 3 35.38 -28.63 -4.38
C SER A 3 34.54 -27.60 -3.61
N SER A 4 33.70 -28.04 -2.67
CA SER A 4 32.87 -27.14 -1.85
C SER A 4 33.71 -26.27 -0.90
N CYS A 5 34.80 -26.81 -0.33
CA CYS A 5 35.63 -26.06 0.61
C CYS A 5 36.43 -24.94 -0.08
N ILE A 6 36.76 -25.10 -1.37
CA ILE A 6 37.50 -24.09 -2.14
C ILE A 6 36.54 -22.99 -2.63
N GLU A 7 35.32 -23.35 -3.04
CA GLU A 7 34.28 -22.37 -3.40
C GLU A 7 33.85 -21.53 -2.20
N ASP A 8 33.64 -22.14 -1.02
CA ASP A 8 33.28 -21.44 0.21
C ASP A 8 34.34 -20.42 0.66
N LEU A 9 35.63 -20.78 0.55
CA LEU A 9 36.75 -19.88 0.87
C LEU A 9 36.84 -18.70 -0.12
N SER A 10 36.54 -18.93 -1.41
CA SER A 10 36.58 -17.88 -2.44
C SER A 10 35.50 -16.80 -2.27
N ILE A 11 34.35 -17.15 -1.68
CA ILE A 11 33.24 -16.22 -1.42
C ILE A 11 33.55 -15.33 -0.21
N GLN A 12 34.17 -15.87 0.84
CA GLN A 12 34.51 -15.12 2.05
C GLN A 12 35.64 -14.09 1.82
N ASP A 13 36.48 -14.30 0.81
CA ASP A 13 37.51 -13.34 0.39
C ASP A 13 36.99 -12.24 -0.56
N ASN A 14 35.72 -12.29 -0.95
CA ASN A 14 35.09 -11.28 -1.77
C ASN A 14 34.75 -10.02 -0.94
N GLN A 15 35.27 -8.85 -1.36
CA GLN A 15 34.96 -7.56 -0.71
C GLN A 15 33.44 -7.29 -0.58
N TRP A 16 32.65 -7.67 -1.59
CA TRP A 16 31.20 -7.50 -1.58
C TRP A 16 30.54 -8.35 -0.49
N TYR A 17 31.02 -9.58 -0.27
CA TYR A 17 30.55 -10.44 0.80
C TYR A 17 30.84 -9.82 2.17
N ARG A 18 32.06 -9.34 2.41
CA ARG A 18 32.46 -8.75 3.70
C ARG A 18 31.59 -7.54 4.07
N ILE A 19 31.34 -6.65 3.11
CA ILE A 19 30.44 -5.49 3.32
C ILE A 19 29.02 -5.96 3.63
N ALA A 20 28.47 -6.88 2.83
CA ALA A 20 27.12 -7.39 3.05
C ALA A 20 26.98 -8.13 4.40
N HIS A 21 27.97 -8.92 4.78
CA HIS A 21 28.04 -9.64 6.05
C HIS A 21 28.05 -8.68 7.23
N GLU A 22 28.90 -7.65 7.21
CA GLU A 22 28.93 -6.63 8.26
C GLU A 22 27.59 -5.89 8.36
N MET A 23 27.01 -5.49 7.23
CA MET A 23 25.71 -4.81 7.19
C MET A 23 24.57 -5.67 7.74
N LEU A 24 24.46 -6.93 7.31
CA LEU A 24 23.45 -7.87 7.80
C LEU A 24 23.67 -8.20 9.28
N GLY A 25 24.92 -8.28 9.73
CA GLY A 25 25.28 -8.46 11.13
C GLY A 25 24.73 -7.36 12.05
N LEU A 26 24.65 -6.10 11.57
CA LEU A 26 24.02 -5.00 12.32
C LEU A 26 22.51 -5.20 12.54
N ALA A 27 21.86 -5.97 11.66
CA ALA A 27 20.45 -6.38 11.80
C ALA A 27 20.30 -7.73 12.51
N GLY A 28 21.41 -8.33 12.96
CA GLY A 28 21.44 -9.66 13.58
C GLY A 28 21.15 -10.79 12.60
N ILE A 29 21.32 -10.58 11.29
CA ILE A 29 21.05 -11.55 10.23
C ILE A 29 22.37 -12.21 9.82
N GLU A 30 22.36 -13.54 9.71
CA GLU A 30 23.50 -14.34 9.31
C GLU A 30 23.33 -14.82 7.86
N ILE A 31 24.40 -14.76 7.07
CA ILE A 31 24.40 -15.29 5.70
C ILE A 31 24.58 -16.80 5.77
N ASN A 32 23.65 -17.55 5.18
CA ASN A 32 23.55 -19.00 5.26
C ASN A 32 23.38 -19.53 6.70
N GLY A 33 22.82 -18.69 7.59
CA GLY A 33 22.44 -19.09 8.95
C GLY A 33 21.20 -19.97 8.97
N SER A 34 20.84 -20.54 10.12
CA SER A 34 19.72 -21.49 10.24
C SER A 34 18.44 -20.88 10.82
N ARG A 35 18.44 -19.60 11.22
CA ARG A 35 17.25 -18.97 11.80
C ARG A 35 16.26 -18.64 10.68
N PRO A 36 14.94 -18.58 10.95
CA PRO A 36 13.95 -18.40 9.89
C PRO A 36 14.11 -17.10 9.06
N PHE A 37 14.75 -16.08 9.63
CA PHE A 37 14.99 -14.79 8.97
C PHE A 37 16.41 -14.64 8.38
N ASP A 38 17.23 -15.70 8.49
CA ASP A 38 18.54 -15.74 7.84
C ASP A 38 18.38 -16.05 6.35
N ILE A 39 19.25 -15.46 5.53
CA ILE A 39 19.20 -15.64 4.08
C ILE A 39 20.03 -16.85 3.66
N GLN A 40 19.54 -17.63 2.70
CA GLN A 40 20.30 -18.68 2.01
C GLN A 40 20.72 -18.16 0.65
N VAL A 41 22.00 -17.88 0.45
CA VAL A 41 22.53 -17.34 -0.81
C VAL A 41 22.94 -18.49 -1.72
N LYS A 42 22.28 -18.59 -2.88
CA LYS A 42 22.51 -19.60 -3.91
C LYS A 42 23.45 -19.14 -5.03
N ASN A 43 23.60 -17.81 -5.20
CA ASN A 43 24.45 -17.20 -6.21
C ASN A 43 25.34 -16.10 -5.60
N PRO A 44 26.68 -16.22 -5.65
CA PRO A 44 27.59 -15.25 -5.03
C PRO A 44 27.56 -13.85 -5.68
N GLU A 45 27.08 -13.70 -6.91
CA GLU A 45 26.89 -12.38 -7.54
C GLU A 45 25.77 -11.55 -6.85
N PHE A 46 24.99 -12.19 -5.96
CA PHE A 46 24.00 -11.55 -5.09
C PHE A 46 24.56 -10.31 -4.37
N PHE A 47 25.70 -10.46 -3.67
CA PHE A 47 26.22 -9.40 -2.81
C PHE A 47 26.55 -8.13 -3.61
N LYS A 48 27.25 -8.30 -4.73
CA LYS A 48 27.59 -7.21 -5.65
C LYS A 48 26.33 -6.56 -6.21
N ARG A 49 25.35 -7.35 -6.66
CA ARG A 49 24.10 -6.84 -7.23
C ARG A 49 23.33 -6.00 -6.22
N VAL A 50 23.15 -6.49 -4.99
CA VAL A 50 22.42 -5.77 -3.93
C VAL A 50 23.12 -4.47 -3.57
N LEU A 51 24.44 -4.49 -3.37
CA LEU A 51 25.19 -3.28 -3.00
C LEU A 51 25.22 -2.23 -4.13
N GLN A 52 25.12 -2.65 -5.40
CA GLN A 52 25.10 -1.74 -6.56
C GLN A 52 23.69 -1.25 -6.94
N GLN A 53 22.66 -2.05 -6.70
CA GLN A 53 21.30 -1.79 -7.21
C GLN A 53 20.29 -1.54 -6.08
N GLY A 54 20.70 -1.64 -4.82
CA GLY A 54 19.87 -1.41 -3.64
C GLY A 54 18.65 -2.33 -3.60
N SER A 55 17.50 -1.77 -3.24
CA SER A 55 16.21 -2.47 -3.17
C SER A 55 15.87 -3.22 -4.46
N LEU A 56 16.12 -2.60 -5.63
CA LEU A 56 15.83 -3.24 -6.92
C LEU A 56 16.65 -4.51 -7.11
N GLY A 57 17.95 -4.46 -6.75
CA GLY A 57 18.82 -5.62 -6.79
C GLY A 57 18.38 -6.73 -5.84
N LEU A 58 18.02 -6.37 -4.61
CA LEU A 58 17.56 -7.31 -3.58
C LEU A 58 16.29 -8.06 -4.00
N GLY A 59 15.30 -7.33 -4.50
CA GLY A 59 14.02 -7.91 -4.92
C GLY A 59 14.12 -8.69 -6.22
N GLU A 60 14.81 -8.17 -7.24
CA GLU A 60 14.96 -8.91 -8.49
C GLU A 60 15.82 -10.16 -8.31
N SER A 61 16.88 -10.12 -7.50
CA SER A 61 17.68 -11.32 -7.21
C SER A 61 16.88 -12.36 -6.41
N TYR A 62 15.92 -11.93 -5.58
CA TYR A 62 14.98 -12.87 -4.96
C TYR A 62 14.10 -13.51 -6.04
N MET A 63 13.48 -12.72 -6.91
CA MET A 63 12.65 -13.22 -8.01
C MET A 63 13.42 -14.13 -8.98
N ASP A 64 14.74 -13.91 -9.14
CA ASP A 64 15.65 -14.72 -9.95
C ASP A 64 16.12 -16.01 -9.23
N GLY A 65 15.72 -16.24 -7.98
CA GLY A 65 16.09 -17.43 -7.20
C GLY A 65 17.53 -17.43 -6.69
N TRP A 66 18.19 -16.27 -6.62
CA TRP A 66 19.59 -16.16 -6.18
C TRP A 66 19.75 -16.30 -4.67
N TRP A 67 18.67 -16.09 -3.92
CA TRP A 67 18.64 -16.27 -2.48
C TRP A 67 17.23 -16.64 -2.01
N GLU A 68 17.16 -17.25 -0.84
CA GLU A 68 15.92 -17.61 -0.15
C GLU A 68 15.92 -17.11 1.28
N CYS A 69 14.74 -17.01 1.87
CA CYS A 69 14.54 -16.72 3.29
C CYS A 69 13.19 -17.32 3.68
N GLU A 70 13.12 -18.05 4.79
CA GLU A 70 11.88 -18.70 5.24
C GLU A 70 10.85 -17.66 5.71
N ARG A 71 11.31 -16.66 6.46
CA ARG A 71 10.51 -15.57 7.03
C ARG A 71 10.99 -14.21 6.52
N LEU A 72 10.69 -13.93 5.25
CA LEU A 72 11.01 -12.65 4.60
C LEU A 72 10.48 -11.44 5.38
N ASP A 73 9.28 -11.56 5.96
CA ASP A 73 8.67 -10.50 6.76
C ASP A 73 9.51 -10.15 7.99
N MET A 74 10.12 -11.15 8.64
CA MET A 74 11.05 -10.95 9.76
C MET A 74 12.41 -10.41 9.29
N PHE A 75 12.89 -10.89 8.14
CA PHE A 75 14.09 -10.34 7.50
C PHE A 75 13.93 -8.84 7.24
N PHE A 76 12.84 -8.42 6.58
CA PHE A 76 12.60 -7.01 6.28
C PHE A 76 12.37 -6.18 7.54
N GLN A 77 11.64 -6.68 8.54
CA GLN A 77 11.52 -5.99 9.82
C GLN A 77 12.89 -5.65 10.39
N ARG A 78 13.85 -6.58 10.36
CA ARG A 78 15.20 -6.41 10.89
C ARG A 78 16.04 -5.44 10.08
N VAL A 79 16.06 -5.61 8.76
CA VAL A 79 16.79 -4.73 7.84
C VAL A 79 16.34 -3.28 8.00
N VAL A 80 15.03 -3.04 8.05
CA VAL A 80 14.44 -1.71 8.18
C VAL A 80 14.67 -1.14 9.59
N SER A 81 14.49 -1.94 10.64
CA SER A 81 14.73 -1.49 12.03
C SER A 81 16.20 -1.10 12.28
N ALA A 82 17.14 -1.79 11.64
CA ALA A 82 18.57 -1.47 11.71
C ALA A 82 19.00 -0.31 10.79
N GLY A 83 18.08 0.21 9.95
CA GLY A 83 18.33 1.31 9.04
C GLY A 83 19.39 1.01 7.99
N LEU A 84 19.47 -0.23 7.51
CA LEU A 84 20.53 -0.65 6.59
C LEU A 84 20.46 0.09 5.25
N GLU A 85 19.27 0.51 4.83
CA GLU A 85 19.05 1.31 3.63
C GLU A 85 19.79 2.66 3.68
N LYS A 86 19.91 3.26 4.87
CA LYS A 86 20.65 4.52 5.08
C LYS A 86 22.16 4.34 5.10
N LYS A 87 22.62 3.10 5.32
CA LYS A 87 24.03 2.72 5.38
C LYS A 87 24.57 2.29 4.03
N LEU A 88 23.70 2.07 3.03
CA LEU A 88 24.12 1.82 1.67
C LEU A 88 24.83 3.06 1.09
N PRO A 89 25.93 2.89 0.33
CA PRO A 89 26.57 3.99 -0.36
C PRO A 89 25.56 4.70 -1.27
N HIS A 90 25.42 6.01 -1.14
CA HIS A 90 24.50 6.78 -1.97
C HIS A 90 25.02 6.81 -3.42
N HIS A 91 24.28 6.20 -4.35
CA HIS A 91 24.65 6.15 -5.75
C HIS A 91 24.12 7.37 -6.53
N LEU A 92 24.92 7.88 -7.47
CA LEU A 92 24.54 8.98 -8.38
C LEU A 92 23.19 8.76 -9.08
N LYS A 93 22.82 7.51 -9.38
CA LYS A 93 21.55 7.15 -10.02
C LYS A 93 20.33 7.47 -9.14
N ASP A 94 20.44 7.31 -7.82
CA ASP A 94 19.35 7.63 -6.90
C ASP A 94 19.18 9.14 -6.78
N THR A 95 20.29 9.90 -6.73
CA THR A 95 20.25 11.36 -6.78
C THR A 95 19.57 11.88 -8.05
N LEU A 96 19.89 11.29 -9.21
CA LEU A 96 19.27 11.65 -10.49
C LEU A 96 17.77 11.30 -10.54
N ARG A 97 17.36 10.16 -9.96
CA ARG A 97 15.93 9.79 -9.85
C ARG A 97 15.15 10.78 -8.98
N ILE A 98 15.70 11.17 -7.84
CA ILE A 98 15.12 12.17 -6.93
C ILE A 98 14.96 13.51 -7.67
N ALA A 99 15.98 13.94 -8.40
CA ALA A 99 15.93 15.17 -9.20
C ALA A 99 14.86 15.08 -10.30
N ALA A 100 14.76 13.96 -11.02
CA ALA A 100 13.74 13.76 -12.05
C ALA A 100 12.31 13.75 -11.49
N ALA A 101 12.09 13.12 -10.32
CA ALA A 101 10.80 13.13 -9.64
C ALA A 101 10.39 14.56 -9.19
N ARG A 102 11.37 15.38 -8.77
CA ARG A 102 11.14 16.80 -8.48
C ARG A 102 10.78 17.62 -9.72
N LEU A 103 11.30 17.28 -10.90
CA LEU A 103 11.04 18.03 -12.13
C LEU A 103 9.80 17.56 -12.91
N THR A 104 9.39 16.29 -12.79
CA THR A 104 8.30 15.70 -13.58
C THR A 104 7.08 15.33 -12.73
N ASN A 105 5.85 15.58 -13.20
CA ASN A 105 4.64 15.13 -12.52
C ASN A 105 4.26 13.75 -13.06
N LEU A 106 4.55 12.71 -12.29
CA LEU A 106 4.34 11.33 -12.70
C LEU A 106 2.86 10.92 -12.63
N GLN A 107 2.02 11.67 -11.91
CA GLN A 107 0.61 11.37 -11.59
C GLN A 107 -0.39 12.27 -12.35
N SER A 108 -0.06 12.63 -13.60
CA SER A 108 -0.95 13.41 -14.46
C SER A 108 -2.22 12.64 -14.85
N LYS A 109 -3.29 13.36 -15.25
CA LYS A 109 -4.55 12.76 -15.75
C LYS A 109 -4.33 11.68 -16.80
N LYS A 110 -3.52 11.96 -17.81
CA LYS A 110 -3.23 11.01 -18.90
C LYS A 110 -2.57 9.73 -18.39
N ARG A 111 -1.68 9.82 -17.39
CA ARG A 111 -0.95 8.67 -16.84
C ARG A 111 -1.79 7.83 -15.89
N ALA A 112 -2.78 8.42 -15.21
CA ALA A 112 -3.70 7.68 -14.36
C ALA A 112 -4.39 6.53 -15.14
N TRP A 113 -4.84 6.80 -16.37
CA TRP A 113 -5.45 5.78 -17.24
C TRP A 113 -4.47 4.69 -17.71
N ILE A 114 -3.18 5.02 -17.88
CA ILE A 114 -2.15 4.05 -18.28
C ILE A 114 -1.87 3.08 -17.12
N VAL A 115 -1.65 3.62 -15.92
CA VAL A 115 -1.43 2.80 -14.72
C VAL A 115 -2.66 1.93 -14.43
N GLY A 116 -3.87 2.49 -14.54
CA GLY A 116 -5.11 1.75 -14.37
C GLY A 116 -5.32 0.62 -15.39
N LYS A 117 -4.65 0.66 -16.54
CA LYS A 117 -4.70 -0.42 -17.54
C LYS A 117 -3.66 -1.53 -17.26
N GLU A 118 -2.43 -1.15 -16.88
CA GLU A 118 -1.32 -2.10 -16.70
C GLU A 118 -1.30 -2.80 -15.32
N HIS A 119 -1.83 -2.16 -14.26
CA HIS A 119 -1.79 -2.71 -12.89
C HIS A 119 -2.89 -3.72 -12.55
N TYR A 120 -3.97 -3.72 -13.33
CA TYR A 120 -5.09 -4.65 -13.16
C TYR A 120 -5.11 -5.74 -14.24
N ASP A 121 -4.02 -5.91 -15.00
CA ASP A 121 -3.80 -7.11 -15.83
C ASP A 121 -3.48 -8.36 -14.96
N LEU A 122 -3.18 -8.18 -13.67
CA LEU A 122 -3.28 -9.26 -12.68
C LEU A 122 -4.76 -9.58 -12.47
N GLY A 123 -5.16 -10.80 -12.83
CA GLY A 123 -6.56 -11.18 -12.91
C GLY A 123 -7.30 -11.05 -11.57
N ASN A 124 -8.61 -10.76 -11.66
CA ASN A 124 -9.52 -10.77 -10.51
C ASN A 124 -9.53 -12.13 -9.76
N ASP A 125 -9.06 -13.21 -10.39
CA ASP A 125 -8.91 -14.53 -9.77
C ASP A 125 -7.92 -14.54 -8.61
N LEU A 126 -6.74 -13.92 -8.78
CA LEU A 126 -5.75 -13.77 -7.71
C LEU A 126 -6.35 -13.01 -6.53
N PHE A 127 -6.93 -11.83 -6.80
CA PHE A 127 -7.50 -10.98 -5.75
C PHE A 127 -8.70 -11.64 -5.06
N THR A 128 -9.56 -12.37 -5.78
CA THR A 128 -10.71 -13.07 -5.19
C THR A 128 -10.27 -14.17 -4.22
N LEU A 129 -9.17 -14.87 -4.51
CA LEU A 129 -8.64 -15.91 -3.64
C LEU A 129 -7.89 -15.32 -2.43
N MET A 130 -7.17 -14.23 -2.64
CA MET A 130 -6.33 -13.58 -1.61
C MET A 130 -7.12 -12.70 -0.63
N LEU A 131 -8.14 -11.97 -1.10
CA LEU A 131 -8.86 -10.95 -0.34
C LEU A 131 -10.11 -11.51 0.35
N ASP A 132 -10.69 -10.71 1.25
CA ASP A 132 -11.96 -11.00 1.90
C ASP A 132 -13.17 -10.89 0.92
N PRO A 133 -14.38 -11.32 1.30
CA PRO A 133 -15.56 -11.25 0.46
C PRO A 133 -15.94 -9.84 -0.03
N TYR A 134 -15.58 -8.77 0.69
CA TYR A 134 -15.76 -7.38 0.24
C TYR A 134 -14.67 -6.90 -0.72
N MET A 135 -13.70 -7.76 -1.09
CA MET A 135 -12.59 -7.46 -1.99
C MET A 135 -11.80 -6.23 -1.53
N GLN A 136 -11.51 -6.14 -0.24
CA GLN A 136 -10.80 -5.00 0.34
C GLN A 136 -9.28 -5.17 0.16
N TYR A 137 -8.74 -4.58 -0.89
CA TYR A 137 -7.29 -4.44 -1.06
C TYR A 137 -6.76 -3.21 -0.31
N SER A 138 -7.05 -3.16 0.99
CA SER A 138 -6.64 -2.12 1.93
C SER A 138 -6.53 -2.71 3.34
N CYS A 139 -5.94 -1.97 4.29
CA CYS A 139 -5.76 -2.42 5.67
C CYS A 139 -7.10 -2.82 6.33
N GLY A 140 -7.11 -3.97 7.02
CA GLY A 140 -8.17 -4.34 7.96
C GLY A 140 -7.94 -3.73 9.34
N TYR A 141 -8.93 -3.79 10.24
CA TYR A 141 -8.83 -3.30 11.61
C TYR A 141 -8.90 -4.46 12.60
N TRP A 142 -7.80 -4.74 13.31
CA TRP A 142 -7.57 -6.00 14.02
C TRP A 142 -7.70 -5.89 15.55
N LYS A 143 -8.30 -4.80 16.04
CA LYS A 143 -8.47 -4.56 17.49
C LYS A 143 -9.09 -5.76 18.21
N ASP A 144 -10.23 -6.22 17.69
CA ASP A 144 -11.00 -7.34 18.27
C ASP A 144 -11.16 -8.51 17.28
N ALA A 145 -10.66 -8.36 16.05
CA ALA A 145 -10.80 -9.36 14.98
C ALA A 145 -9.72 -10.43 15.06
N THR A 146 -10.11 -11.67 14.73
CA THR A 146 -9.23 -12.84 14.68
C THR A 146 -9.05 -13.37 13.26
N THR A 147 -9.90 -12.96 12.33
CA THR A 147 -9.84 -13.32 10.90
C THR A 147 -9.75 -12.09 10.01
N LEU A 148 -9.31 -12.28 8.75
CA LEU A 148 -9.24 -11.20 7.77
C LEU A 148 -10.64 -10.62 7.48
N GLU A 149 -11.65 -11.47 7.39
CA GLU A 149 -13.04 -11.10 7.14
C GLU A 149 -13.57 -10.20 8.26
N GLU A 150 -13.40 -10.61 9.51
CA GLU A 150 -13.78 -9.81 10.69
C GLU A 150 -13.03 -8.47 10.70
N ALA A 151 -11.74 -8.47 10.38
CA ALA A 151 -10.94 -7.26 10.38
C ALA A 151 -11.37 -6.28 9.28
N GLN A 152 -11.72 -6.78 8.09
CA GLN A 152 -12.20 -5.95 6.99
C GLN A 152 -13.58 -5.39 7.28
N GLU A 153 -14.50 -6.20 7.82
CA GLU A 153 -15.81 -5.74 8.24
C GLU A 153 -15.72 -4.71 9.38
N ALA A 154 -14.86 -4.92 10.37
CA ALA A 154 -14.59 -3.97 11.44
C ALA A 154 -14.06 -2.63 10.89
N LYS A 155 -13.16 -2.66 9.89
CA LYS A 155 -12.68 -1.45 9.23
C LYS A 155 -13.78 -0.74 8.43
N LEU A 156 -14.61 -1.47 7.68
CA LEU A 156 -15.74 -0.90 6.92
C LEU A 156 -16.74 -0.22 7.87
N ARG A 157 -17.08 -0.89 8.97
CA ARG A 157 -17.92 -0.34 10.04
C ARG A 157 -17.31 0.91 10.67
N MET A 158 -16.04 0.85 11.08
CA MET A 158 -15.33 2.00 11.66
C MET A 158 -15.36 3.21 10.71
N ILE A 159 -15.12 3.02 9.41
CA ILE A 159 -15.19 4.11 8.42
C ILE A 159 -16.59 4.77 8.44
N CYS A 160 -17.65 3.96 8.39
CA CYS A 160 -19.03 4.46 8.36
C CYS A 160 -19.42 5.17 9.68
N GLU A 161 -18.99 4.62 10.81
CA GLU A 161 -19.21 5.21 12.15
C GLU A 161 -18.45 6.54 12.31
N LYS A 162 -17.19 6.62 11.84
CA LYS A 162 -16.41 7.86 11.85
C LYS A 162 -17.03 8.96 10.98
N LEU A 163 -17.63 8.57 9.86
CA LEU A 163 -18.39 9.47 9.01
C LEU A 163 -19.78 9.80 9.56
N GLN A 164 -20.22 9.17 10.67
CA GLN A 164 -21.53 9.38 11.27
C GLN A 164 -22.65 9.30 10.20
N LEU A 165 -22.61 8.26 9.37
CA LEU A 165 -23.59 8.06 8.31
C LEU A 165 -25.00 7.93 8.91
N GLN A 166 -25.96 8.60 8.28
CA GLN A 166 -27.38 8.52 8.62
C GLN A 166 -28.20 8.19 7.37
N PRO A 167 -29.34 7.49 7.51
CA PRO A 167 -30.22 7.19 6.39
C PRO A 167 -30.58 8.44 5.58
N GLY A 168 -30.53 8.33 4.25
CA GLY A 168 -30.83 9.42 3.32
C GLY A 168 -29.65 10.34 2.98
N MET A 169 -28.50 10.22 3.66
CA MET A 169 -27.28 10.93 3.25
C MET A 169 -26.74 10.43 1.91
N ARG A 170 -26.00 11.30 1.20
CA ARG A 170 -25.21 10.97 0.02
C ARG A 170 -23.73 10.85 0.37
N LEU A 171 -23.15 9.69 0.07
CA LEU A 171 -21.74 9.38 0.26
C LEU A 171 -21.02 9.33 -1.09
N LEU A 172 -19.87 10.00 -1.20
CA LEU A 172 -18.93 9.82 -2.31
C LEU A 172 -17.76 8.93 -1.87
N ASP A 173 -17.51 7.86 -2.61
CA ASP A 173 -16.40 6.92 -2.43
C ASP A 173 -15.36 7.13 -3.56
N ILE A 174 -14.33 7.93 -3.27
CA ILE A 174 -13.25 8.27 -4.23
C ILE A 174 -12.23 7.13 -4.26
N GLY A 175 -12.18 6.42 -5.39
CA GLY A 175 -11.35 5.22 -5.54
C GLY A 175 -12.07 3.97 -5.03
N CYS A 176 -13.34 3.77 -5.43
CA CYS A 176 -14.24 2.77 -4.85
C CYS A 176 -13.83 1.29 -5.07
N GLY A 177 -12.79 1.04 -5.87
CA GLY A 177 -12.31 -0.31 -6.20
C GLY A 177 -13.44 -1.20 -6.73
N TRP A 178 -13.53 -2.42 -6.20
CA TRP A 178 -14.59 -3.38 -6.52
C TRP A 178 -15.93 -3.12 -5.78
N GLY A 179 -16.15 -1.92 -5.23
CA GLY A 179 -17.41 -1.49 -4.64
C GLY A 179 -17.73 -2.07 -3.27
N GLY A 180 -16.75 -2.67 -2.57
CA GLY A 180 -16.98 -3.30 -1.26
C GLY A 180 -17.46 -2.33 -0.19
N LEU A 181 -16.81 -1.16 -0.07
CA LEU A 181 -17.23 -0.11 0.87
C LEU A 181 -18.56 0.53 0.45
N SER A 182 -18.72 0.81 -0.84
CA SER A 182 -19.96 1.38 -1.37
C SER A 182 -21.17 0.47 -1.08
N ALA A 183 -21.05 -0.84 -1.31
CA ALA A 183 -22.09 -1.81 -0.99
C ALA A 183 -22.36 -1.90 0.53
N TYR A 184 -21.31 -1.91 1.34
CA TYR A 184 -21.42 -1.98 2.81
C TYR A 184 -22.17 -0.76 3.36
N ALA A 185 -21.78 0.44 2.97
CA ALA A 185 -22.40 1.68 3.43
C ALA A 185 -23.88 1.76 3.03
N ALA A 186 -24.20 1.50 1.75
CA ALA A 186 -25.58 1.54 1.26
C ALA A 186 -26.47 0.54 2.00
N LYS A 187 -25.99 -0.70 2.17
CA LYS A 187 -26.75 -1.79 2.81
C LYS A 187 -26.97 -1.56 4.32
N HIS A 188 -25.95 -1.11 5.04
CA HIS A 188 -25.98 -1.08 6.51
C HIS A 188 -26.39 0.27 7.09
N TYR A 189 -26.24 1.36 6.33
CA TYR A 189 -26.51 2.73 6.83
C TYR A 189 -27.61 3.45 6.04
N GLY A 190 -28.17 2.84 4.98
CA GLY A 190 -29.28 3.42 4.21
C GLY A 190 -28.91 4.72 3.49
N VAL A 191 -27.65 4.85 3.06
CA VAL A 191 -27.14 6.01 2.31
C VAL A 191 -27.16 5.73 0.81
N SER A 192 -27.30 6.79 0.01
CA SER A 192 -27.04 6.73 -1.44
C SER A 192 -25.55 6.91 -1.67
N VAL A 193 -24.92 6.04 -2.46
CA VAL A 193 -23.46 6.07 -2.68
C VAL A 193 -23.13 6.36 -4.14
N VAL A 194 -22.21 7.28 -4.37
CA VAL A 194 -21.53 7.44 -5.67
C VAL A 194 -20.10 6.95 -5.52
N GLY A 195 -19.77 5.84 -6.16
CA GLY A 195 -18.41 5.31 -6.25
C GLY A 195 -17.72 5.77 -7.52
N VAL A 196 -16.43 6.13 -7.43
CA VAL A 196 -15.64 6.57 -8.60
C VAL A 196 -14.39 5.71 -8.73
N THR A 197 -14.17 5.18 -9.94
CA THR A 197 -12.97 4.42 -10.30
C THR A 197 -12.47 4.81 -11.69
N ILE A 198 -11.20 4.52 -11.97
CA ILE A 198 -10.55 4.65 -13.29
C ILE A 198 -10.38 3.30 -13.99
N SER A 199 -10.76 2.19 -13.36
CA SER A 199 -10.65 0.83 -13.90
C SER A 199 -12.02 0.31 -14.35
N ALA A 200 -12.15 -0.02 -15.63
CA ALA A 200 -13.38 -0.58 -16.21
C ALA A 200 -13.72 -1.96 -15.62
N GLU A 201 -12.72 -2.79 -15.32
CA GLU A 201 -12.91 -4.09 -14.69
C GLU A 201 -13.43 -3.96 -13.25
N GLN A 202 -12.87 -3.02 -12.49
CA GLN A 202 -13.38 -2.69 -11.15
C GLN A 202 -14.81 -2.15 -11.21
N GLN A 203 -15.11 -1.25 -12.17
CA GLN A 203 -16.45 -0.71 -12.35
C GLN A 203 -17.47 -1.84 -12.58
N LYS A 204 -17.18 -2.75 -13.52
CA LYS A 204 -18.09 -3.87 -13.85
C LYS A 204 -18.40 -4.74 -12.64
N LEU A 205 -17.38 -5.11 -11.88
CA LEU A 205 -17.56 -5.92 -10.66
C LEU A 205 -18.26 -5.14 -9.54
N ALA A 206 -17.96 -3.85 -9.38
CA ALA A 206 -18.62 -2.99 -8.40
C ALA A 206 -20.11 -2.84 -8.70
N GLN A 207 -20.48 -2.65 -9.98
CA GLN A 207 -21.88 -2.59 -10.41
C GLN A 207 -22.62 -3.89 -10.11
N ALA A 208 -22.01 -5.04 -10.41
CA ALA A 208 -22.60 -6.35 -10.10
C ALA A 208 -22.77 -6.55 -8.59
N ARG A 209 -21.77 -6.18 -7.79
CA ARG A 209 -21.80 -6.27 -6.32
C ARG A 209 -22.89 -5.39 -5.70
N CYS A 210 -23.11 -4.21 -6.26
CA CYS A 210 -24.07 -3.24 -5.73
C CYS A 210 -25.46 -3.35 -6.37
N ALA A 211 -25.74 -4.38 -7.18
CA ALA A 211 -27.03 -4.56 -7.82
C ALA A 211 -28.17 -4.61 -6.79
N GLY A 212 -29.18 -3.76 -6.97
CA GLY A 212 -30.31 -3.62 -6.04
C GLY A 212 -30.08 -2.69 -4.84
N LEU A 213 -28.91 -2.06 -4.73
CA LEU A 213 -28.63 -1.01 -3.76
C LEU A 213 -28.67 0.38 -4.42
N ASP A 214 -28.86 1.43 -3.62
CA ASP A 214 -28.76 2.83 -4.07
C ASP A 214 -27.29 3.24 -4.24
N VAL A 215 -26.65 2.66 -5.25
CA VAL A 215 -25.22 2.87 -5.55
C VAL A 215 -25.03 3.12 -7.04
N GLN A 216 -24.37 4.23 -7.36
CA GLN A 216 -23.94 4.57 -8.71
C GLN A 216 -22.42 4.46 -8.82
N ILE A 217 -21.91 3.65 -9.76
CA ILE A 217 -20.46 3.53 -10.01
C ILE A 217 -20.08 4.25 -11.32
N LEU A 218 -19.26 5.28 -11.19
CA LEU A 218 -18.77 6.12 -12.27
C LEU A 218 -17.35 5.72 -12.69
N LEU A 219 -17.16 5.46 -13.98
CA LEU A 219 -15.83 5.32 -14.58
C LEU A 219 -15.38 6.69 -15.08
N GLN A 220 -14.69 7.43 -14.21
CA GLN A 220 -14.18 8.77 -14.52
C GLN A 220 -13.01 9.14 -13.60
N ASP A 221 -12.31 10.21 -13.96
CA ASP A 221 -11.32 10.84 -13.07
C ASP A 221 -12.04 11.65 -11.98
N TYR A 222 -11.71 11.41 -10.71
CA TYR A 222 -12.32 12.12 -9.59
C TYR A 222 -12.16 13.65 -9.69
N ARG A 223 -11.10 14.13 -10.38
CA ARG A 223 -10.84 15.56 -10.56
C ARG A 223 -11.92 16.29 -11.36
N ASP A 224 -12.74 15.54 -12.10
CA ASP A 224 -13.83 16.05 -12.93
C ASP A 224 -15.19 16.01 -12.21
N LEU A 225 -15.23 15.63 -10.92
CA LEU A 225 -16.45 15.63 -10.11
C LEU A 225 -16.90 17.05 -9.73
N HIS A 226 -18.17 17.34 -9.96
CA HIS A 226 -18.84 18.60 -9.61
C HIS A 226 -20.26 18.35 -9.06
N GLN A 227 -20.35 17.61 -7.95
CA GLN A 227 -21.60 17.33 -7.24
C GLN A 227 -21.46 17.66 -5.74
N GLN A 228 -22.53 17.61 -4.97
CA GLN A 228 -22.51 17.87 -3.52
C GLN A 228 -22.90 16.60 -2.76
N PHE A 229 -22.09 16.26 -1.76
CA PHE A 229 -22.25 15.08 -0.92
C PHE A 229 -22.22 15.46 0.56
N ASP A 230 -22.98 14.74 1.37
CA ASP A 230 -22.95 14.89 2.82
C ASP A 230 -21.64 14.37 3.40
N ARG A 231 -21.09 13.32 2.79
CA ARG A 231 -19.92 12.60 3.27
C ARG A 231 -19.02 12.22 2.09
N ILE A 232 -17.71 12.28 2.31
CA ILE A 232 -16.72 11.79 1.36
C ILE A 232 -15.81 10.78 2.07
N VAL A 233 -15.50 9.68 1.39
CA VAL A 233 -14.49 8.73 1.81
C VAL A 233 -13.52 8.48 0.68
N SER A 234 -12.25 8.25 1.02
CA SER A 234 -11.23 7.88 0.06
C SER A 234 -10.25 6.91 0.69
N VAL A 235 -10.15 5.69 0.13
CA VAL A 235 -9.35 4.60 0.68
C VAL A 235 -8.31 4.14 -0.34
N GLY A 236 -7.03 4.24 0.01
CA GLY A 236 -5.93 3.63 -0.78
C GLY A 236 -5.74 4.22 -2.18
N MET A 237 -6.26 5.43 -2.44
CA MET A 237 -6.06 6.12 -3.73
C MET A 237 -5.07 7.29 -3.64
N PHE A 238 -4.86 7.85 -2.45
CA PHE A 238 -4.12 9.10 -2.26
C PHE A 238 -2.62 8.91 -2.47
N GLU A 239 -2.14 7.70 -2.21
CA GLU A 239 -0.81 7.17 -2.54
C GLU A 239 -0.50 7.31 -4.05
N HIS A 240 -1.52 7.35 -4.90
CA HIS A 240 -1.37 7.49 -6.36
C HIS A 240 -1.58 8.92 -6.87
N VAL A 241 -1.90 9.87 -5.99
CA VAL A 241 -2.09 11.28 -6.34
C VAL A 241 -0.74 11.99 -6.51
N GLY A 242 0.22 11.66 -5.67
CA GLY A 242 1.56 12.25 -5.66
C GLY A 242 1.59 13.68 -5.08
N PRO A 243 2.66 14.09 -4.37
CA PRO A 243 2.67 15.33 -3.59
C PRO A 243 2.39 16.62 -4.37
N LYS A 244 2.77 16.66 -5.64
CA LYS A 244 2.51 17.81 -6.53
C LYS A 244 1.03 18.09 -6.77
N ASN A 245 0.16 17.11 -6.50
CA ASN A 245 -1.26 17.19 -6.78
C ASN A 245 -2.11 17.15 -5.49
N TYR A 246 -1.52 17.09 -4.29
CA TYR A 246 -2.28 16.99 -3.03
C TYR A 246 -3.20 18.19 -2.81
N ARG A 247 -2.75 19.42 -3.08
CA ARG A 247 -3.62 20.60 -3.00
C ARG A 247 -4.78 20.52 -3.99
N THR A 248 -4.56 20.01 -5.20
CA THR A 248 -5.65 19.77 -6.16
C THR A 248 -6.63 18.72 -5.64
N TYR A 249 -6.15 17.67 -4.99
CA TYR A 249 -6.99 16.65 -4.38
C TYR A 249 -7.92 17.25 -3.31
N PHE A 250 -7.38 18.00 -2.35
CA PHE A 250 -8.22 18.63 -1.30
C PHE A 250 -9.19 19.69 -1.87
N ASN A 251 -8.80 20.45 -2.89
CA ASN A 251 -9.73 21.34 -3.62
C ASN A 251 -10.92 20.58 -4.22
N VAL A 252 -10.68 19.39 -4.79
CA VAL A 252 -11.75 18.57 -5.37
C VAL A 252 -12.66 18.02 -4.28
N VAL A 253 -12.10 17.56 -3.16
CA VAL A 253 -12.89 17.12 -2.00
C VAL A 253 -13.75 18.27 -1.47
N GLU A 254 -13.17 19.45 -1.24
CA GLU A 254 -13.88 20.63 -0.71
C GLU A 254 -15.02 21.04 -1.63
N ARG A 255 -14.75 21.12 -2.94
CA ARG A 255 -15.77 21.45 -3.95
C ARG A 255 -16.96 20.49 -3.94
N ASN A 256 -16.76 19.24 -3.53
CA ASN A 256 -17.79 18.21 -3.55
C ASN A 256 -18.42 17.93 -2.17
N LEU A 257 -17.97 18.60 -1.10
CA LEU A 257 -18.47 18.39 0.25
C LEU A 257 -19.39 19.56 0.67
N VAL A 258 -20.56 19.23 1.23
CA VAL A 258 -21.44 20.26 1.80
C VAL A 258 -20.77 20.96 3.00
N PRO A 259 -21.15 22.20 3.37
CA PRO A 259 -20.48 22.96 4.43
C PRO A 259 -20.40 22.28 5.81
N HIS A 260 -21.34 21.38 6.12
CA HIS A 260 -21.40 20.60 7.37
C HIS A 260 -21.06 19.12 7.16
N GLY A 261 -20.41 18.79 6.04
CA GLY A 261 -20.03 17.44 5.71
C GLY A 261 -18.80 16.95 6.45
N LEU A 262 -18.56 15.65 6.39
CA LEU A 262 -17.35 15.01 6.89
C LEU A 262 -16.61 14.30 5.76
N PHE A 263 -15.29 14.40 5.78
CA PHE A 263 -14.40 13.69 4.89
C PHE A 263 -13.48 12.75 5.68
N LEU A 264 -13.38 11.49 5.25
CA LEU A 264 -12.41 10.54 5.78
C LEU A 264 -11.38 10.17 4.70
N LEU A 265 -10.13 10.49 4.97
CA LEU A 265 -8.96 10.07 4.20
C LEU A 265 -8.33 8.83 4.85
N HIS A 266 -8.28 7.71 4.15
CA HIS A 266 -7.58 6.49 4.55
C HIS A 266 -6.40 6.24 3.60
N THR A 267 -5.17 6.33 4.11
CA THR A 267 -3.96 6.28 3.28
C THR A 267 -2.76 5.73 4.05
N ILE A 268 -1.89 4.98 3.36
CA ILE A 268 -0.56 4.62 3.83
C ILE A 268 0.27 5.89 3.97
N GLY A 269 1.08 5.97 5.02
CA GLY A 269 1.89 7.13 5.35
C GLY A 269 3.38 6.81 5.51
N SER A 270 4.21 7.79 5.19
CA SER A 270 5.65 7.81 5.48
C SER A 270 5.95 8.65 6.71
N ASN A 271 6.94 8.24 7.50
CA ASN A 271 7.48 9.03 8.62
C ASN A 271 8.28 10.26 8.15
N LYS A 272 8.53 10.41 6.85
CA LYS A 272 9.39 11.46 6.29
C LYS A 272 8.72 12.15 5.11
N THR A 273 8.94 13.47 5.04
CA THR A 273 8.53 14.29 3.91
C THR A 273 9.59 14.19 2.81
N ASP A 274 9.35 13.32 1.84
CA ASP A 274 10.14 13.27 0.61
C ASP A 274 9.28 12.87 -0.60
N MET A 275 9.89 12.85 -1.78
CA MET A 275 9.24 12.44 -3.02
C MET A 275 9.66 11.01 -3.41
N ASN A 276 10.16 10.24 -2.45
CA ASN A 276 10.80 8.97 -2.73
C ASN A 276 9.79 7.84 -2.74
N VAL A 277 10.10 6.87 -3.58
CA VAL A 277 9.34 5.65 -3.75
C VAL A 277 10.38 4.56 -3.81
N ASP A 278 10.13 3.46 -3.10
CA ASP A 278 10.98 2.30 -3.21
C ASP A 278 11.10 1.88 -4.70
N PRO A 279 12.32 1.77 -5.26
CA PRO A 279 12.50 1.50 -6.69
C PRO A 279 11.89 0.18 -7.17
N TRP A 280 11.87 -0.85 -6.31
CA TRP A 280 11.33 -2.16 -6.65
C TRP A 280 9.79 -2.10 -6.65
N ILE A 281 9.18 -1.53 -5.61
CA ILE A 281 7.72 -1.32 -5.54
C ILE A 281 7.25 -0.47 -6.72
N ASN A 282 7.94 0.63 -7.03
CA ASN A 282 7.57 1.47 -8.18
C ASN A 282 7.65 0.72 -9.52
N LYS A 283 8.59 -0.21 -9.68
CA LYS A 283 8.75 -0.96 -10.94
C LYS A 283 7.71 -2.07 -11.08
N TYR A 284 7.41 -2.79 -9.99
CA TYR A 284 6.67 -4.05 -10.05
C TYR A 284 5.25 -4.00 -9.49
N ILE A 285 4.96 -3.12 -8.52
CA ILE A 285 3.72 -3.21 -7.72
C ILE A 285 2.90 -1.93 -7.62
N PHE A 286 3.50 -0.74 -7.66
CA PHE A 286 2.75 0.53 -7.70
C PHE A 286 3.52 1.63 -8.47
N PRO A 287 3.51 1.58 -9.81
CA PRO A 287 4.10 2.62 -10.65
C PRO A 287 3.53 3.99 -10.34
N ASN A 288 4.45 4.93 -10.07
CA ASN A 288 4.14 6.30 -9.70
C ASN A 288 3.41 6.44 -8.34
N GLY A 289 3.36 5.41 -7.50
CA GLY A 289 2.91 5.57 -6.11
C GLY A 289 3.89 6.49 -5.36
N CYS A 290 3.42 7.31 -4.43
CA CYS A 290 4.25 8.11 -3.54
C CYS A 290 3.51 8.31 -2.22
N LEU A 291 4.15 7.92 -1.12
CA LEU A 291 3.52 7.92 0.18
C LEU A 291 3.54 9.33 0.79
N PRO A 292 2.39 9.85 1.25
CA PRO A 292 2.36 11.14 1.95
C PRO A 292 3.04 11.04 3.32
N SER A 293 3.56 12.17 3.79
CA SER A 293 3.89 12.36 5.21
C SER A 293 2.76 13.09 5.93
N VAL A 294 2.84 13.16 7.26
CA VAL A 294 1.95 14.01 8.06
C VAL A 294 2.01 15.46 7.59
N SER A 295 3.21 16.00 7.36
CA SER A 295 3.39 17.38 6.88
C SER A 295 2.78 17.59 5.51
N HIS A 296 2.93 16.64 4.58
CA HIS A 296 2.29 16.74 3.25
C HIS A 296 0.77 16.86 3.34
N ILE A 297 0.14 16.03 4.17
CA ILE A 297 -1.32 16.04 4.36
C ILE A 297 -1.75 17.32 5.06
N ALA A 298 -1.08 17.71 6.15
CA ALA A 298 -1.38 18.92 6.89
C ALA A 298 -1.27 20.17 5.98
N GLU A 299 -0.15 20.36 5.28
CA GLU A 299 0.07 21.52 4.40
C GLU A 299 -0.94 21.59 3.24
N ALA A 300 -1.31 20.43 2.68
CA ALA A 300 -2.24 20.38 1.56
C ALA A 300 -3.70 20.52 1.97
N SER A 301 -4.05 20.20 3.22
CA SER A 301 -5.42 20.32 3.76
C SER A 301 -5.66 21.64 4.48
N GLU A 302 -4.61 22.32 4.95
CA GLU A 302 -4.71 23.61 5.63
C GLU A 302 -5.34 24.67 4.72
N GLY A 303 -6.30 25.40 5.28
CA GLY A 303 -7.13 26.37 4.55
C GLY A 303 -8.36 25.77 3.88
N HIS A 304 -8.46 24.44 3.76
CA HIS A 304 -9.64 23.74 3.23
C HIS A 304 -10.49 23.11 4.35
N PHE A 305 -9.85 22.55 5.36
CA PHE A 305 -10.53 21.76 6.39
C PHE A 305 -9.95 21.95 7.79
N VAL A 306 -10.80 21.75 8.79
CA VAL A 306 -10.40 21.43 10.17
C VAL A 306 -10.07 19.94 10.24
N MET A 307 -8.90 19.59 10.77
CA MET A 307 -8.53 18.20 11.08
C MET A 307 -9.17 17.82 12.42
N GLU A 308 -10.19 16.96 12.36
CA GLU A 308 -11.01 16.57 13.52
C GLU A 308 -10.42 15.37 14.27
N ASP A 309 -9.76 14.46 13.54
CA ASP A 309 -9.15 13.27 14.11
C ASP A 309 -8.03 12.70 13.23
N TRP A 310 -7.02 12.10 13.88
CA TRP A 310 -5.97 11.36 13.20
C TRP A 310 -5.71 10.03 13.91
N HIS A 311 -6.16 8.94 13.30
CA HIS A 311 -5.98 7.58 13.83
C HIS A 311 -4.88 6.85 13.07
N ASN A 312 -3.85 6.36 13.77
CA ASN A 312 -2.80 5.53 13.19
C ASN A 312 -3.00 4.06 13.55
N ILE A 313 -3.27 3.23 12.54
CA ILE A 313 -3.43 1.77 12.66
C ILE A 313 -2.36 1.03 11.85
N GLY A 314 -1.17 1.62 11.66
CA GLY A 314 -0.11 1.03 10.83
C GLY A 314 0.30 -0.40 11.22
N ALA A 315 0.28 -0.74 12.51
CA ALA A 315 0.61 -2.09 12.97
C ALA A 315 -0.40 -3.15 12.50
N ASP A 316 -1.64 -2.76 12.21
CA ASP A 316 -2.67 -3.66 11.72
C ASP A 316 -2.43 -4.08 10.26
N TYR A 317 -1.70 -3.27 9.49
CA TYR A 317 -1.40 -3.59 8.09
C TYR A 317 -0.42 -4.77 7.97
N ASP A 318 0.49 -4.95 8.94
CA ASP A 318 1.30 -6.17 9.02
C ASP A 318 0.40 -7.42 9.08
N ARG A 319 -0.57 -7.44 10.00
CA ARG A 319 -1.53 -8.56 10.11
C ARG A 319 -2.32 -8.78 8.84
N THR A 320 -2.80 -7.71 8.19
CA THR A 320 -3.50 -7.79 6.91
C THR A 320 -2.63 -8.39 5.80
N LEU A 321 -1.39 -7.92 5.66
CA LEU A 321 -0.46 -8.40 4.63
C LEU A 321 -0.07 -9.86 4.85
N MET A 322 0.13 -10.26 6.11
CA MET A 322 0.40 -11.67 6.44
C MET A 322 -0.81 -12.57 6.19
N ALA A 323 -2.02 -12.12 6.49
CA ALA A 323 -3.24 -12.86 6.15
C ALA A 323 -3.43 -13.00 4.63
N TRP A 324 -3.15 -11.95 3.86
CA TRP A 324 -3.13 -12.03 2.39
C TRP A 324 -2.05 -12.99 1.90
N PHE A 325 -0.85 -12.94 2.45
CA PHE A 325 0.24 -13.83 2.08
C PHE A 325 -0.10 -15.30 2.34
N GLU A 326 -0.67 -15.60 3.50
CA GLU A 326 -1.13 -16.95 3.84
C GLU A 326 -2.16 -17.46 2.81
N ARG A 327 -3.21 -16.68 2.54
CA ARG A 327 -4.24 -17.03 1.56
C ARG A 327 -3.68 -17.16 0.15
N PHE A 328 -2.77 -16.26 -0.25
CA PHE A 328 -2.07 -16.33 -1.53
C PHE A 328 -1.29 -17.64 -1.67
N LYS A 329 -0.53 -18.04 -0.65
CA LYS A 329 0.23 -19.30 -0.65
C LYS A 329 -0.67 -20.52 -0.67
N GLN A 330 -1.77 -20.52 0.09
CA GLN A 330 -2.77 -21.59 0.08
C GLN A 330 -3.48 -21.72 -1.29
N ALA A 331 -3.72 -20.58 -1.95
CA ALA A 331 -4.36 -20.53 -3.26
C ALA A 331 -3.39 -20.81 -4.43
N TRP A 332 -2.07 -20.73 -4.21
CA TRP A 332 -1.08 -20.85 -5.28
C TRP A 332 -1.23 -22.09 -6.16
N PRO A 333 -1.53 -23.30 -5.64
CA PRO A 333 -1.76 -24.47 -6.50
C PRO A 333 -2.87 -24.28 -7.55
N GLN A 334 -3.87 -23.44 -7.27
CA GLN A 334 -4.95 -23.10 -8.21
C GLN A 334 -4.53 -22.00 -9.22
N LEU A 335 -3.59 -21.15 -8.81
CA LEU A 335 -3.10 -20.01 -9.59
C LEU A 335 -1.92 -20.40 -10.52
N ALA A 336 -1.08 -21.35 -10.10
CA ALA A 336 0.14 -21.75 -10.80
C ALA A 336 -0.04 -22.10 -12.30
N PRO A 337 -1.16 -22.69 -12.77
CA PRO A 337 -1.36 -22.92 -14.20
C PRO A 337 -1.49 -21.64 -15.04
N ARG A 338 -1.82 -20.51 -14.42
CA ARG A 338 -2.08 -19.22 -15.10
C ARG A 338 -0.96 -18.20 -14.89
N TYR A 339 -0.10 -18.43 -13.90
CA TYR A 339 0.91 -17.47 -13.46
C TYR A 339 2.29 -18.13 -13.35
N SER A 340 3.35 -17.37 -13.59
CA SER A 340 4.73 -17.90 -13.51
C SER A 340 5.23 -18.00 -12.07
N ASP A 341 6.16 -18.92 -11.80
CA ASP A 341 6.89 -19.00 -10.52
C ASP A 341 7.59 -17.68 -10.17
N ARG A 342 8.04 -16.93 -11.18
CA ARG A 342 8.61 -15.59 -10.98
C ARG A 342 7.59 -14.63 -10.37
N LEU A 343 6.33 -14.69 -10.83
CA LEU A 343 5.25 -13.87 -10.28
C LEU A 343 4.93 -14.28 -8.85
N GLU A 344 4.98 -15.57 -8.54
CA GLU A 344 4.86 -16.06 -7.16
C GLU A 344 5.89 -15.43 -6.25
N ARG A 345 7.16 -15.50 -6.64
CA ARG A 345 8.27 -14.91 -5.87
C ARG A 345 8.13 -13.40 -5.77
N MET A 346 7.69 -12.72 -6.83
CA MET A 346 7.41 -11.29 -6.80
C MET A 346 6.33 -10.94 -5.77
N PHE A 347 5.20 -11.63 -5.77
CA PHE A 347 4.10 -11.37 -4.83
C PHE A 347 4.47 -11.73 -3.39
N SER A 348 5.18 -12.85 -3.20
CA SER A 348 5.73 -13.26 -1.92
C SER A 348 6.69 -12.22 -1.36
N TYR A 349 7.60 -11.69 -2.18
CA TYR A 349 8.51 -10.60 -1.80
C TYR A 349 7.74 -9.34 -1.43
N TYR A 350 6.80 -8.90 -2.28
CA TYR A 350 6.00 -7.71 -2.06
C TYR A 350 5.25 -7.74 -0.71
N LEU A 351 4.43 -8.77 -0.48
CA LEU A 351 3.59 -8.86 0.71
C LEU A 351 4.44 -8.90 1.98
N ASN A 352 5.52 -9.69 1.98
CA ASN A 352 6.39 -9.84 3.15
C ASN A 352 7.27 -8.60 3.38
N ALA A 353 7.78 -7.95 2.34
CA ALA A 353 8.57 -6.72 2.47
C ALA A 353 7.73 -5.58 3.06
N CYS A 354 6.51 -5.40 2.56
CA CYS A 354 5.58 -4.42 3.13
C CYS A 354 5.21 -4.78 4.58
N ALA A 355 4.92 -6.06 4.88
CA ALA A 355 4.61 -6.50 6.24
C ALA A 355 5.74 -6.18 7.21
N GLY A 356 6.99 -6.47 6.82
CA GLY A 356 8.19 -6.15 7.59
C GLY A 356 8.36 -4.64 7.82
N ALA A 357 8.09 -3.80 6.82
CA ALA A 357 8.18 -2.34 6.94
C ALA A 357 7.11 -1.75 7.88
N PHE A 358 5.87 -2.24 7.83
CA PHE A 358 4.82 -1.88 8.79
C PHE A 358 5.15 -2.37 10.19
N ARG A 359 5.65 -3.60 10.34
CA ARG A 359 6.06 -4.17 11.62
C ARG A 359 7.22 -3.39 12.26
N ALA A 360 8.15 -2.90 11.44
CA ALA A 360 9.24 -2.02 11.87
C ALA A 360 8.79 -0.57 12.14
N ARG A 361 7.51 -0.25 11.90
CA ARG A 361 6.95 1.11 12.02
C ARG A 361 7.64 2.15 11.14
N ASP A 362 8.23 1.72 10.02
CA ASP A 362 8.79 2.64 9.02
C ASP A 362 7.68 3.22 8.13
N LEU A 363 6.66 2.40 7.85
CA LEU A 363 5.40 2.80 7.24
C LEU A 363 4.27 2.89 8.27
N GLN A 364 3.32 3.77 7.99
CA GLN A 364 2.12 4.00 8.80
C GLN A 364 0.86 3.78 7.97
N LEU A 365 -0.27 3.65 8.65
CA LEU A 365 -1.60 3.67 8.02
C LEU A 365 -2.45 4.64 8.81
N TRP A 366 -3.00 5.63 8.12
CA TRP A 366 -3.78 6.69 8.75
C TRP A 366 -5.21 6.70 8.26
N GLN A 367 -6.13 6.95 9.20
CA GLN A 367 -7.45 7.48 8.91
C GLN A 367 -7.53 8.89 9.50
N VAL A 368 -7.69 9.89 8.65
CA VAL A 368 -7.80 11.29 9.04
C VAL A 368 -9.20 11.79 8.73
N VAL A 369 -9.87 12.36 9.73
CA VAL A 369 -11.21 12.93 9.58
C VAL A 369 -11.12 14.45 9.49
N PHE A 370 -11.84 15.01 8.53
CA PHE A 370 -11.86 16.41 8.21
C PHE A 370 -13.28 16.95 8.14
N SER A 371 -13.46 18.22 8.48
CA SER A 371 -14.70 18.98 8.27
C SER A 371 -14.39 20.35 7.63
N PRO A 372 -15.23 20.92 6.74
CA PRO A 372 -14.91 22.18 6.05
C PRO A 372 -14.70 23.38 6.97
N LYS A 373 -15.56 23.51 7.99
CA LYS A 373 -15.61 24.70 8.87
C LYS A 373 -15.46 24.35 10.36
N GLY A 374 -15.08 23.12 10.68
CA GLY A 374 -15.24 22.60 12.03
C GLY A 374 -16.69 22.18 12.30
N VAL A 375 -16.88 21.29 13.28
CA VAL A 375 -18.19 21.01 13.86
C VAL A 375 -18.31 21.74 15.19
N GLU A 376 -19.34 22.56 15.38
CA GLU A 376 -19.58 23.26 16.65
C GLU A 376 -19.74 22.24 17.79
N GLY A 377 -19.00 22.42 18.89
CA GLY A 377 -18.93 21.44 19.98
C GLY A 377 -18.01 20.22 19.71
N GLY A 378 -17.46 20.12 18.50
CA GLY A 378 -16.58 19.03 18.06
C GLY A 378 -17.30 17.72 17.77
N ILE A 379 -16.54 16.74 17.29
CA ILE A 379 -17.04 15.37 17.06
C ILE A 379 -16.30 14.35 17.93
N ARG A 380 -17.02 13.29 18.33
CA ARG A 380 -16.43 12.12 18.98
C ARG A 380 -16.24 11.03 17.92
N VAL A 381 -15.01 10.89 17.44
CA VAL A 381 -14.68 9.97 16.35
C VAL A 381 -14.52 8.54 16.88
N ALA A 382 -15.19 7.58 16.23
CA ALA A 382 -15.17 6.16 16.60
C ALA A 382 -13.76 5.52 16.55
N ARG A 383 -13.59 4.41 17.28
CA ARG A 383 -12.31 3.70 17.47
C ARG A 383 -12.42 2.18 17.31
#